data_AF-A0AA88GSU2-F1
#
_entry.id   AF-A0AA88GSU2-F1
#
_cell.length_a   1.000
_cell.length_b   1.000
_cell.length_c   1.000
_cell.angle_alpha   90.00
_cell.angle_beta   90.00
_cell.angle_gamma   90.00
#
_symmetry.space_group_name_H-M   'P 1'
#
loop_
_entity.id
_entity.type
_entity.pdbx_description
1 polymer ?
#
loop_
_entity_poly.entity_id
_entity_poly.type
_entity_poly.pdbx_seq_one_letter_code
_entity_poly.pdbx_strand_id
1 'polypeptide(L)'
;MPLKDVTPIPQFVRDEIFGGADDESSESEASCSSDQESWNGETILAILRRDFPHIMQPDGALIAQLNLPVEKVLEWNCVVSCDELTGGVENDSVKVAIAFSAKDNDQIIELPTQYYVFRIYNDLDKTKEYIKFELCTLFFLGQNRFPVPFVILPTEELMSFVQSNYSKIPDMEKAVLEYVDGRLCALFSYVHGFHVDKGKKTVNQVTQVATFLGSLHKLTQFTGYSMLDMKVTIPEMVQMRSE
;
A
#
# COMPACT_ATOMS: atom_id res chain seq x y z
N MET A 1 -20.77 26.72 10.87
CA MET A 1 -20.81 27.51 9.62
C MET A 1 -20.63 26.54 8.46
N PRO A 2 -21.38 26.63 7.35
CA PRO A 2 -21.22 25.69 6.25
C PRO A 2 -19.93 26.00 5.47
N LEU A 3 -19.15 24.97 5.17
CA LEU A 3 -17.97 25.01 4.31
C LEU A 3 -18.42 25.30 2.87
N LYS A 4 -18.13 26.50 2.39
CA LYS A 4 -17.99 26.78 0.96
C LYS A 4 -16.61 27.37 0.79
N ASP A 5 -15.78 26.68 0.03
CA ASP A 5 -14.83 27.23 -0.94
C ASP A 5 -13.94 26.07 -1.41
N VAL A 6 -14.51 25.28 -2.32
CA VAL A 6 -13.73 24.36 -3.15
C VAL A 6 -13.28 25.18 -4.35
N THR A 7 -12.02 25.60 -4.37
CA THR A 7 -11.42 26.23 -5.55
C THR A 7 -11.12 25.13 -6.57
N PRO A 8 -11.64 25.21 -7.81
CA PRO A 8 -11.32 24.22 -8.84
C PRO A 8 -9.83 24.26 -9.19
N ILE A 9 -9.23 23.08 -9.37
CA ILE A 9 -7.84 22.95 -9.82
C ILE A 9 -7.71 23.49 -11.25
N PRO A 10 -6.71 24.34 -11.55
CA PRO A 10 -6.49 24.86 -12.89
C PRO A 10 -6.24 23.77 -13.94
N GLN A 11 -6.80 23.95 -15.13
CA GLN A 11 -6.79 22.95 -16.22
C GLN A 11 -5.39 22.44 -16.58
N PHE A 12 -4.37 23.31 -16.58
CA PHE A 12 -2.99 22.94 -16.90
C PHE A 12 -2.36 21.96 -15.89
N VAL A 13 -2.75 22.05 -14.61
CA VAL A 13 -2.33 21.10 -13.57
C VAL A 13 -3.01 19.75 -13.78
N ARG A 14 -4.25 19.78 -14.28
CA ARG A 14 -5.00 18.56 -14.62
C ARG A 14 -4.38 17.84 -15.82
N ASP A 15 -3.94 18.58 -16.84
CA ASP A 15 -3.36 18.01 -18.06
C ASP A 15 -1.95 17.42 -17.81
N GLU A 16 -1.18 17.97 -16.86
CA GLU A 16 0.10 17.39 -16.42
C GLU A 16 -0.07 16.16 -15.50
N ILE A 17 -1.14 16.09 -14.72
CA ILE A 17 -1.40 14.96 -13.79
C ILE A 17 -2.07 13.76 -14.49
N PHE A 18 -2.92 14.01 -15.50
CA PHE A 18 -3.79 12.98 -16.08
C PHE A 18 -3.52 12.64 -17.55
N GLY A 19 -2.54 13.30 -18.19
CA GLY A 19 -2.20 13.07 -19.60
C GLY A 19 -3.16 13.78 -20.55
N GLY A 20 -2.59 14.54 -21.49
CA GLY A 20 -3.36 15.25 -22.52
C GLY A 20 -4.13 14.29 -23.43
N ALA A 21 -5.33 14.72 -23.84
CA ALA A 21 -6.19 13.98 -24.75
C ALA A 21 -5.51 13.83 -26.13
N ASP A 22 -5.19 12.59 -26.49
CA ASP A 22 -5.05 12.19 -27.88
C ASP A 22 -6.34 11.50 -28.31
N ASP A 23 -6.98 12.11 -29.30
CA ASP A 23 -8.27 11.77 -29.90
C ASP A 23 -8.20 10.48 -30.77
N GLU A 24 -9.33 9.78 -30.78
CA GLU A 24 -9.83 8.77 -31.76
C GLU A 24 -9.27 7.32 -31.75
N SER A 25 -10.06 6.36 -31.24
CA SER A 25 -11.07 5.64 -32.05
C SER A 25 -11.75 4.45 -31.31
N SER A 26 -13.07 4.63 -31.09
CA SER A 26 -14.24 3.72 -31.20
C SER A 26 -14.21 2.23 -30.81
N GLU A 27 -15.26 1.89 -30.03
CA GLU A 27 -15.96 0.59 -29.83
C GLU A 27 -15.31 -0.48 -28.93
N SER A 28 -15.95 -0.98 -27.87
CA SER A 28 -17.37 -1.35 -27.73
C SER A 28 -17.81 -1.39 -26.25
N GLU A 29 -19.05 -0.98 -26.02
CA GLU A 29 -19.73 -1.00 -24.73
C GLU A 29 -20.00 -2.42 -24.23
N ALA A 30 -19.51 -2.74 -23.03
CA ALA A 30 -20.10 -3.75 -22.17
C ALA A 30 -20.59 -3.02 -20.91
N SER A 31 -21.88 -2.67 -20.91
CA SER A 31 -22.56 -2.13 -19.73
C SER A 31 -22.81 -3.27 -18.74
N CYS A 32 -22.04 -3.32 -17.67
CA CYS A 32 -22.43 -4.01 -16.44
C CYS A 32 -22.82 -2.95 -15.42
N SER A 33 -24.09 -2.52 -15.47
CA SER A 33 -24.69 -1.71 -14.41
C SER A 33 -25.11 -2.61 -13.25
N SER A 34 -24.59 -2.35 -12.06
CA SER A 34 -25.40 -2.05 -10.87
C SER A 34 -24.50 -1.86 -9.66
N ASP A 35 -24.51 -0.63 -9.13
CA ASP A 35 -24.22 -0.25 -7.75
C ASP A 35 -22.80 -0.55 -7.24
N GLN A 36 -21.84 0.28 -7.68
CA GLN A 36 -20.52 0.35 -7.03
C GLN A 36 -20.68 0.95 -5.63
N GLU A 37 -20.62 0.11 -4.60
CA GLU A 37 -20.30 0.52 -3.24
C GLU A 37 -18.95 1.25 -3.28
N SER A 38 -19.01 2.59 -3.31
CA SER A 38 -17.82 3.43 -3.24
C SER A 38 -17.12 3.15 -1.91
N TRP A 39 -15.85 2.73 -1.97
CA TRP A 39 -14.96 2.65 -0.81
C TRP A 39 -15.04 3.95 0.02
N ASN A 40 -15.07 3.80 1.34
CA ASN A 40 -15.24 4.94 2.22
C ASN A 40 -13.88 5.55 2.61
N GLY A 41 -13.50 6.64 1.92
CA GLY A 41 -12.28 7.38 2.21
C GLY A 41 -12.20 7.92 3.65
N GLU A 42 -13.34 8.26 4.27
CA GLU A 42 -13.37 8.68 5.68
C GLU A 42 -13.04 7.52 6.62
N THR A 43 -13.50 6.31 6.31
CA THR A 43 -13.14 5.09 7.05
C THR A 43 -11.66 4.80 6.95
N ILE A 44 -11.07 4.88 5.75
CA ILE A 44 -9.63 4.70 5.55
C ILE A 44 -8.87 5.72 6.38
N LEU A 45 -9.27 7.00 6.32
CA LEU A 45 -8.65 8.06 7.12
C LEU A 45 -8.77 7.82 8.63
N ALA A 46 -9.91 7.30 9.11
CA ALA A 46 -10.09 6.95 10.52
C ALA A 46 -9.14 5.83 10.96
N ILE A 47 -8.97 4.79 10.13
CA ILE A 47 -8.00 3.71 10.35
C ILE A 47 -6.57 4.26 10.36
N LEU A 48 -6.19 5.10 9.39
CA LEU A 48 -4.86 5.71 9.34
C LEU A 48 -4.55 6.54 10.59
N ARG A 49 -5.51 7.33 11.08
CA ARG A 49 -5.35 8.13 12.30
C ARG A 49 -5.22 7.27 13.56
N ARG A 50 -5.97 6.17 13.64
CA ARG A 50 -5.97 5.28 14.80
C ARG A 50 -4.72 4.40 14.84
N ASP A 51 -4.45 3.71 13.74
CA ASP A 51 -3.48 2.60 13.71
C ASP A 51 -2.13 3.03 13.11
N PHE A 52 -2.10 4.06 12.26
CA PHE A 52 -0.89 4.53 11.57
C PHE A 52 -0.52 6.02 11.83
N PRO A 53 -0.64 6.58 13.06
CA PRO A 53 -0.25 7.97 13.29
C PRO A 53 1.19 8.31 12.91
N HIS A 54 2.11 7.33 12.87
CA HIS A 54 3.51 7.56 12.50
C HIS A 54 3.72 7.97 11.04
N ILE A 55 2.85 7.55 10.09
CA ILE A 55 2.91 8.02 8.70
C ILE A 55 2.10 9.30 8.46
N MET A 56 1.30 9.69 9.46
CA MET A 56 0.51 10.92 9.46
C MET A 56 1.31 12.11 10.02
N GLN A 57 2.63 11.95 10.16
CA GLN A 57 3.56 12.98 10.60
C GLN A 57 4.62 13.21 9.52
N PRO A 58 5.07 14.45 9.33
CA PRO A 58 6.11 14.77 8.36
C PRO A 58 7.44 14.11 8.75
N ASP A 59 8.19 13.63 7.76
CA ASP A 59 9.47 12.96 7.97
C ASP A 59 10.54 13.96 8.47
N GLY A 60 11.05 13.73 9.68
CA GLY A 60 12.08 14.57 10.29
C GLY A 60 13.36 14.70 9.45
N ALA A 61 13.73 13.67 8.68
CA ALA A 61 14.88 13.73 7.79
C ALA A 61 14.64 14.65 6.58
N LEU A 62 13.41 14.73 6.08
CA LEU A 62 13.03 15.68 5.04
C LEU A 62 12.97 17.10 5.59
N ILE A 63 12.40 17.29 6.79
CA ILE A 63 12.36 18.60 7.46
C ILE A 63 13.77 19.14 7.68
N ALA A 64 14.70 18.29 8.12
CA ALA A 64 16.10 18.69 8.37
C ALA A 64 16.81 19.22 7.11
N GLN A 65 16.39 18.79 5.92
CA GLN A 65 16.95 19.26 4.64
C GLN A 65 16.45 20.65 4.23
N LEU A 66 15.37 21.14 4.84
CA LEU A 66 14.77 22.44 4.52
C LEU A 66 15.58 23.63 5.08
N ASN A 67 16.65 23.39 5.85
CA ASN A 67 17.49 24.42 6.48
C ASN A 67 16.68 25.47 7.26
N LEU A 68 15.60 25.04 7.91
CA LEU A 68 14.75 25.91 8.73
C LEU A 68 15.46 26.27 10.05
N PRO A 69 15.18 27.45 10.64
CA PRO A 69 15.76 27.84 11.93
C PRO A 69 15.38 26.83 13.02
N VAL A 70 16.38 26.31 13.75
CA VAL A 70 16.26 25.22 14.75
C VAL A 70 15.22 25.52 15.86
N GLU A 71 14.92 26.78 16.09
CA GLU A 71 14.00 27.24 17.15
C GLU A 71 12.52 27.28 16.71
N LYS A 72 12.21 27.03 15.44
CA LYS A 72 10.83 27.09 14.93
C LYS A 72 10.22 25.69 14.84
N VAL A 73 9.26 25.42 15.72
CA VAL A 73 8.29 24.33 15.52
C VAL A 73 7.24 24.84 14.53
N LEU A 74 7.28 24.34 13.28
CA LEU A 74 6.23 24.60 12.31
C LEU A 74 5.01 23.74 12.60
N GLU A 75 3.81 24.33 12.52
CA GLU A 75 2.56 23.60 12.52
C GLU A 75 2.31 23.05 11.10
N TRP A 76 2.35 21.72 10.96
CA TRP A 76 2.19 21.05 9.68
C TRP A 76 0.73 20.67 9.44
N ASN A 77 0.21 21.11 8.31
CA ASN A 77 -1.04 20.62 7.74
C ASN A 77 -0.79 19.27 7.08
N CYS A 78 -1.63 18.28 7.39
CA CYS A 78 -1.62 16.96 6.76
C CYS A 78 -2.90 16.79 5.93
N VAL A 79 -2.73 16.56 4.63
CA VAL A 79 -3.82 16.29 3.70
C VAL A 79 -3.70 14.86 3.21
N VAL A 80 -4.80 14.12 3.27
CA VAL A 80 -4.88 12.73 2.77
C VAL A 80 -5.91 12.68 1.65
N SER A 81 -5.51 12.12 0.51
CA SER A 81 -6.43 11.76 -0.58
C SER A 81 -6.39 10.26 -0.84
N CYS A 82 -7.50 9.72 -1.34
CA CYS A 82 -7.68 8.31 -1.63
C CYS A 82 -8.19 8.17 -3.06
N ASP A 83 -7.54 7.34 -3.87
CA ASP A 83 -7.92 7.07 -5.25
C ASP A 83 -7.96 5.55 -5.47
N GLU A 84 -8.99 5.05 -6.13
CA GLU A 84 -9.09 3.61 -6.42
C GLU A 84 -8.03 3.16 -7.44
N LEU A 85 -7.42 2.02 -7.16
CA LEU A 85 -6.58 1.29 -8.11
C LEU A 85 -7.41 0.15 -8.70
N THR A 86 -7.88 0.34 -9.93
CA THR A 86 -8.65 -0.67 -10.64
C THR A 86 -7.79 -1.87 -11.06
N GLY A 87 -8.37 -3.07 -11.05
CA GLY A 87 -7.78 -4.26 -11.70
C GLY A 87 -7.42 -5.42 -10.76
N GLY A 88 -7.70 -5.32 -9.47
CA GLY A 88 -7.70 -6.47 -8.56
C GLY A 88 -8.91 -7.38 -8.82
N VAL A 89 -8.69 -8.69 -8.87
CA VAL A 89 -9.78 -9.67 -9.03
C VAL A 89 -10.37 -10.07 -7.67
N GLU A 90 -9.52 -10.22 -6.65
CA GLU A 90 -9.91 -10.72 -5.32
C GLU A 90 -9.89 -9.64 -4.23
N ASN A 91 -9.24 -8.50 -4.48
CA ASN A 91 -9.05 -7.45 -3.49
C ASN A 91 -9.24 -6.09 -4.13
N ASP A 92 -9.85 -5.17 -3.39
CA ASP A 92 -9.84 -3.76 -3.75
C ASP A 92 -8.53 -3.14 -3.28
N SER A 93 -8.00 -2.22 -4.07
CA SER A 93 -6.78 -1.48 -3.73
C SER A 93 -7.06 -0.01 -3.85
N VAL A 94 -6.76 0.75 -2.81
CA VAL A 94 -6.93 2.20 -2.77
C VAL A 94 -5.55 2.82 -2.59
N LYS A 95 -5.14 3.65 -3.54
CA LYS A 95 -3.95 4.48 -3.42
C LYS A 95 -4.25 5.58 -2.40
N VAL A 96 -3.42 5.66 -1.37
CA VAL A 96 -3.48 6.71 -0.35
C VAL A 96 -2.31 7.66 -0.60
N ALA A 97 -2.60 8.94 -0.81
CA ALA A 97 -1.59 9.98 -0.92
C ALA A 97 -1.64 10.88 0.31
N ILE A 98 -0.49 11.08 0.96
CA ILE A 98 -0.33 11.93 2.16
C ILE A 98 0.60 13.08 1.81
N ALA A 99 0.08 14.30 1.86
CA ALA A 99 0.82 15.53 1.61
C ALA A 99 0.93 16.35 2.89
N PHE A 100 2.12 16.94 3.11
CA PHE A 100 2.39 17.81 4.25
C PHE A 100 2.76 19.20 3.76
N SER A 101 2.13 20.22 4.35
CA SER A 101 2.48 21.61 4.09
C SER A 101 2.48 22.45 5.37
N ALA A 102 3.31 23.46 5.43
CA ALA A 102 3.36 24.42 6.53
C ALA A 102 3.43 25.84 5.98
N LYS A 103 2.91 26.81 6.74
CA LYS A 103 3.02 28.22 6.39
C LYS A 103 4.14 28.87 7.22
N ASP A 104 5.12 29.49 6.56
CA ASP A 104 6.15 30.30 7.21
C ASP A 104 6.27 31.66 6.51
N ASN A 105 6.08 32.76 7.25
CA ASN A 105 6.21 34.13 6.74
C ASN A 105 5.54 34.37 5.37
N ASP A 106 4.28 33.94 5.24
CA ASP A 106 3.47 34.02 4.00
C ASP A 106 3.95 33.17 2.80
N GLN A 107 4.93 32.30 3.01
CA GLN A 107 5.30 31.24 2.07
C GLN A 107 4.72 29.90 2.51
N ILE A 108 4.34 29.07 1.54
CA ILE A 108 3.91 27.69 1.76
C ILE A 108 5.12 26.80 1.51
N ILE A 109 5.48 26.01 2.51
CA ILE A 109 6.49 24.98 2.43
C ILE A 109 5.77 23.65 2.25
N GLU A 110 6.13 22.90 1.22
CA GLU A 110 5.53 21.59 0.93
C GLU A 110 6.61 20.51 0.98
N LEU A 111 6.26 19.36 1.57
CA LEU A 111 7.08 18.16 1.50
C LEU A 111 6.62 17.29 0.33
N PRO A 112 7.52 16.45 -0.23
CA PRO A 112 7.14 15.44 -1.21
C PRO A 112 5.97 14.57 -0.72
N THR A 113 4.96 14.39 -1.57
CA THR A 113 3.81 13.54 -1.28
C THR A 113 4.25 12.09 -1.11
N GLN A 114 3.78 11.46 -0.03
CA GLN A 114 4.03 10.06 0.26
C GLN A 114 2.85 9.22 -0.25
N TYR A 115 3.15 8.06 -0.82
CA TYR A 115 2.14 7.19 -1.41
C TYR A 115 2.13 5.82 -0.75
N TYR A 116 0.94 5.30 -0.51
CA TYR A 116 0.67 3.98 0.03
C TYR A 116 -0.42 3.28 -0.75
N VAL A 117 -0.54 1.97 -0.55
CA VAL A 117 -1.67 1.17 -1.04
C VAL A 117 -2.39 0.59 0.15
N PHE A 118 -3.65 0.96 0.32
CA PHE A 118 -4.57 0.38 1.28
C PHE A 118 -5.35 -0.74 0.57
N ARG A 119 -5.10 -1.99 0.95
CA ARG A 119 -5.77 -3.15 0.34
C ARG A 119 -6.92 -3.60 1.23
N ILE A 120 -8.08 -3.80 0.63
CA ILE A 120 -9.26 -4.38 1.26
C ILE A 120 -9.44 -5.79 0.69
N TYR A 121 -9.47 -6.79 1.56
CA TYR A 121 -9.69 -8.19 1.20
C TYR A 121 -11.21 -8.42 1.09
N ASN A 122 -11.69 -8.72 -0.12
CA ASN A 122 -13.12 -8.83 -0.41
C ASN A 122 -13.71 -10.21 -0.06
N ASP A 123 -12.85 -11.22 0.06
CA ASP A 123 -13.24 -12.55 0.48
C ASP A 123 -13.56 -12.56 1.99
N LEU A 124 -14.85 -12.61 2.31
CA LEU A 124 -15.36 -12.64 3.69
C LEU A 124 -15.05 -13.96 4.41
N ASP A 125 -14.79 -15.04 3.68
CA ASP A 125 -14.40 -16.33 4.24
C ASP A 125 -12.88 -16.41 4.49
N LYS A 126 -12.12 -15.41 4.01
CA LYS A 126 -10.67 -15.34 4.16
C LYS A 126 -10.29 -15.04 5.60
N THR A 127 -9.64 -16.00 6.24
CA THR A 127 -9.22 -15.86 7.63
C THR A 127 -8.03 -14.90 7.76
N LYS A 128 -7.92 -14.25 8.94
CA LYS A 128 -6.71 -13.48 9.30
C LYS A 128 -5.44 -14.32 9.18
N GLU A 129 -5.52 -15.63 9.41
CA GLU A 129 -4.38 -16.56 9.30
C GLU A 129 -3.84 -16.67 7.87
N TYR A 130 -4.70 -16.75 6.86
CA TYR A 130 -4.25 -16.77 5.46
C TYR A 130 -3.59 -15.45 5.07
N ILE A 131 -4.20 -14.31 5.46
CA ILE A 131 -3.63 -13.00 5.16
C ILE A 131 -2.29 -12.81 5.89
N LYS A 132 -2.21 -13.23 7.16
CA LYS A 132 -0.98 -13.24 7.94
C LYS A 132 0.15 -13.99 7.22
N PHE A 133 -0.14 -15.15 6.65
CA PHE A 133 0.82 -15.90 5.85
C PHE A 133 1.34 -15.12 4.64
N GLU A 134 0.45 -14.44 3.91
CA GLU A 134 0.82 -13.55 2.80
C GLU A 134 1.73 -12.41 3.27
N LEU A 135 1.34 -11.72 4.35
CA LEU A 135 2.11 -10.60 4.91
C LEU A 135 3.49 -11.04 5.44
N CYS A 136 3.57 -12.20 6.11
CA CYS A 136 4.84 -12.80 6.54
C CYS A 136 5.77 -13.07 5.34
N THR A 137 5.22 -13.60 4.25
CA THR A 137 5.95 -13.89 3.02
C THR A 137 6.51 -12.60 2.41
N LEU A 138 5.68 -11.56 2.29
CA LEU A 138 6.10 -10.25 1.77
C LEU A 138 7.18 -9.59 2.64
N PHE A 139 7.02 -9.68 3.97
CA PHE A 139 8.01 -9.16 4.91
C PHE A 139 9.37 -9.86 4.75
N PHE A 140 9.38 -11.20 4.68
CA PHE A 140 10.61 -11.96 4.47
C PHE A 140 11.27 -11.63 3.13
N LEU A 141 10.49 -11.56 2.05
CA LEU A 141 10.99 -11.15 0.74
C LEU A 141 11.61 -9.75 0.79
N GLY A 142 10.95 -8.81 1.46
CA GLY A 142 11.45 -7.45 1.68
C GLY A 142 12.77 -7.41 2.47
N GLN A 143 12.90 -8.20 3.55
CA GLN A 143 14.16 -8.31 4.32
C GLN A 143 15.33 -8.81 3.46
N ASN A 144 15.04 -9.66 2.48
CA ASN A 144 16.03 -10.18 1.54
C ASN A 144 16.24 -9.26 0.32
N ARG A 145 15.80 -7.99 0.40
CA ARG A 145 15.88 -6.99 -0.67
C ARG A 145 15.22 -7.44 -1.98
N PHE A 146 14.25 -8.34 -1.89
CA PHE A 146 13.46 -8.74 -3.04
C PHE A 146 12.44 -7.63 -3.35
N PRO A 147 12.24 -7.25 -4.64
CA PRO A 147 11.45 -6.07 -4.97
C PRO A 147 9.95 -6.36 -4.92
N VAL A 148 9.41 -6.33 -3.71
CA VAL A 148 7.98 -6.46 -3.38
C VAL A 148 7.51 -5.25 -2.59
N PRO A 149 6.20 -4.94 -2.59
CA PRO A 149 5.64 -3.96 -1.67
C PRO A 149 5.91 -4.35 -0.22
N PHE A 150 6.38 -3.39 0.58
CA PHE A 150 6.56 -3.55 2.01
C PHE A 150 5.23 -3.43 2.74
N VAL A 151 5.00 -4.29 3.72
CA VAL A 151 3.88 -4.15 4.65
C VAL A 151 4.19 -3.00 5.59
N ILE A 152 3.30 -2.02 5.67
CA ILE A 152 3.38 -0.95 6.66
C ILE A 152 2.73 -1.48 7.94
N LEU A 153 3.51 -1.54 9.01
CA LEU A 153 3.03 -2.05 10.29
C LEU A 153 2.21 -0.97 11.01
N PRO A 154 1.10 -1.33 11.69
CA PRO A 154 0.47 -0.44 12.66
C PRO A 154 1.48 0.03 13.71
N THR A 155 1.26 1.23 14.25
CA THR A 155 2.21 1.93 15.13
C THR A 155 2.59 1.09 16.35
N GLU A 156 1.62 0.41 16.97
CA GLU A 156 1.87 -0.45 18.12
C GLU A 156 2.85 -1.59 17.78
N GLU A 157 2.62 -2.26 16.64
CA GLU A 157 3.45 -3.37 16.19
C GLU A 157 4.82 -2.90 15.69
N LEU A 158 4.87 -1.75 15.01
CA LEU A 158 6.12 -1.10 14.62
C LEU A 158 6.97 -0.79 15.85
N MET A 159 6.38 -0.21 16.89
CA MET A 159 7.09 0.12 18.13
C MET A 159 7.60 -1.14 18.84
N SER A 160 6.80 -2.20 18.92
CA SER A 160 7.22 -3.51 19.44
C SER A 160 8.43 -4.06 18.67
N PHE A 161 8.38 -4.02 17.35
CA PHE A 161 9.46 -4.47 16.48
C PHE A 161 10.74 -3.66 16.66
N VAL A 162 10.64 -2.33 16.72
CA VAL A 162 11.78 -1.43 16.98
C VAL A 162 12.38 -1.66 18.37
N GLN A 163 11.55 -1.80 19.40
CA GLN A 163 11.99 -2.10 20.78
C GLN A 163 12.69 -3.46 20.89
N SER A 164 12.34 -4.40 20.01
CA SER A 164 13.06 -5.67 19.88
C SER A 164 14.43 -5.53 19.20
N ASN A 165 14.87 -4.33 18.85
CA ASN A 165 16.04 -4.07 18.00
C ASN A 165 15.98 -4.82 16.68
N TYR A 166 14.79 -4.90 16.08
CA TYR A 166 14.55 -5.60 14.81
C TYR A 166 14.89 -7.10 14.84
N SER A 167 14.96 -7.71 16.04
CA SER A 167 15.41 -9.10 16.21
C SER A 167 14.29 -10.14 16.08
N LYS A 168 13.02 -9.71 16.10
CA LYS A 168 11.85 -10.60 16.02
C LYS A 168 11.04 -10.30 14.78
N ILE A 169 10.42 -11.33 14.19
CA ILE A 169 9.42 -11.11 13.14
C ILE A 169 8.21 -10.42 13.79
N PRO A 170 7.71 -9.31 13.21
CA PRO A 170 6.50 -8.66 13.71
C PRO A 170 5.30 -9.61 13.67
N ASP A 171 4.36 -9.44 14.58
CA ASP A 171 3.10 -10.18 14.57
C ASP A 171 2.21 -9.70 13.43
N MET A 172 2.34 -10.36 12.27
CA MET A 172 1.60 -9.99 11.06
C MET A 172 0.09 -10.14 11.20
N GLU A 173 -0.41 -10.88 12.18
CA GLU A 173 -1.84 -10.97 12.45
C GLU A 173 -2.39 -9.61 12.93
N LYS A 174 -1.60 -8.88 13.72
CA LYS A 174 -1.93 -7.52 14.16
C LYS A 174 -1.82 -6.47 13.06
N ALA A 175 -1.10 -6.79 11.97
CA ALA A 175 -1.08 -5.95 10.78
C ALA A 175 -2.34 -6.12 9.91
N VAL A 176 -3.15 -7.15 10.16
CA VAL A 176 -4.46 -7.35 9.53
C VAL A 176 -5.54 -6.66 10.36
N LEU A 177 -6.04 -5.55 9.84
CA LEU A 177 -7.03 -4.73 10.51
C LEU A 177 -8.43 -5.05 10.01
N GLU A 178 -9.42 -4.81 10.85
CA GLU A 178 -10.82 -4.86 10.44
C GLU A 178 -11.18 -3.59 9.67
N TYR A 179 -11.74 -3.81 8.48
CA TYR A 179 -12.41 -2.82 7.68
C TYR A 179 -13.92 -2.85 7.99
N VAL A 180 -14.69 -1.98 7.34
CA VAL A 180 -16.16 -2.00 7.47
C VAL A 180 -16.74 -3.30 6.92
N ASP A 181 -17.91 -3.67 7.44
CA ASP A 181 -18.72 -4.81 7.00
C ASP A 181 -18.04 -6.18 7.21
N GLY A 182 -17.08 -6.26 8.13
CA GLY A 182 -16.38 -7.49 8.49
C GLY A 182 -15.24 -7.87 7.53
N ARG A 183 -14.99 -7.06 6.50
CA ARG A 183 -13.83 -7.23 5.62
C ARG A 183 -12.54 -6.94 6.37
N LEU A 184 -11.44 -7.46 5.84
CA LEU A 184 -10.11 -7.25 6.39
C LEU A 184 -9.31 -6.29 5.50
N CYS A 185 -8.33 -5.60 6.06
CA CYS A 185 -7.47 -4.71 5.31
C CYS A 185 -6.02 -4.70 5.83
N ALA A 186 -5.10 -4.27 4.97
CA ALA A 186 -3.70 -4.04 5.30
C ALA A 186 -3.13 -2.87 4.48
N LEU A 187 -2.09 -2.23 4.99
CA LEU A 187 -1.42 -1.09 4.36
C LEU A 187 -0.06 -1.51 3.81
N PHE A 188 0.26 -1.04 2.60
CA PHE A 188 1.49 -1.37 1.89
C PHE A 188 2.19 -0.12 1.37
N SER A 189 3.51 -0.19 1.20
CA SER A 189 4.26 0.82 0.46
C SER A 189 3.82 0.86 -0.99
N TYR A 190 3.67 2.05 -1.56
CA TYR A 190 3.39 2.19 -2.98
C TYR A 190 4.63 1.91 -3.83
N VAL A 191 4.53 0.98 -4.78
CA VAL A 191 5.60 0.64 -5.73
C VAL A 191 5.22 1.18 -7.11
N HIS A 192 6.05 2.07 -7.67
CA HIS A 192 5.84 2.60 -9.02
C HIS A 192 6.26 1.55 -10.07
N GLY A 193 5.30 1.07 -10.88
CA GLY A 193 5.54 0.14 -12.00
C GLY A 193 5.75 -1.32 -11.54
N PHE A 194 5.29 -2.36 -12.23
CA PHE A 194 5.19 -2.60 -13.67
C PHE A 194 3.74 -2.79 -14.13
N HIS A 195 3.16 -1.80 -14.81
CA HIS A 195 2.03 -2.09 -15.69
C HIS A 195 2.62 -2.61 -17.00
N VAL A 196 2.61 -3.93 -17.19
CA VAL A 196 2.93 -4.50 -18.50
C VAL A 196 1.75 -4.14 -19.39
N ASP A 197 1.96 -3.24 -20.35
CA ASP A 197 0.96 -2.96 -21.37
C ASP A 197 0.44 -4.28 -21.92
N LYS A 198 -0.88 -4.43 -21.93
CA LYS A 198 -1.54 -5.64 -22.46
C LYS A 198 -1.15 -5.88 -23.94
N GLY A 199 -0.63 -4.87 -24.64
CA GLY A 199 -0.08 -4.93 -25.98
C GLY A 199 1.41 -5.28 -26.03
N LYS A 200 1.73 -6.40 -26.69
CA LYS A 200 3.07 -6.88 -27.09
C LYS A 200 4.15 -6.80 -26.00
N LYS A 201 4.25 -7.87 -25.22
CA LYS A 201 5.41 -8.16 -24.36
C LYS A 201 6.70 -8.14 -25.19
N THR A 202 7.64 -7.28 -24.83
CA THR A 202 8.97 -7.25 -25.43
C THR A 202 9.84 -8.40 -24.91
N VAL A 203 10.86 -8.81 -25.68
CA VAL A 203 11.85 -9.82 -25.24
C VAL A 203 12.54 -9.37 -23.94
N ASN A 204 12.78 -8.07 -23.78
CA ASN A 204 13.37 -7.50 -22.56
C ASN A 204 12.45 -7.70 -21.35
N GLN A 205 11.15 -7.42 -21.48
CA GLN A 205 10.18 -7.64 -20.40
C GLN A 205 10.08 -9.13 -20.02
N VAL A 206 10.06 -10.03 -21.00
CA VAL A 206 10.06 -11.48 -20.73
C VAL A 206 11.33 -11.91 -19.99
N THR A 207 12.49 -11.39 -20.40
CA THR A 207 13.78 -11.68 -19.76
C THR A 207 13.84 -11.15 -18.32
N GLN A 208 13.30 -9.95 -18.08
CA GLN A 208 13.19 -9.36 -16.74
C GLN A 208 12.28 -10.20 -15.83
N VAL A 209 11.11 -10.62 -16.31
CA VAL A 209 10.20 -11.51 -15.57
C VAL A 209 10.87 -12.85 -15.27
N ALA A 210 11.55 -13.46 -16.25
CA ALA A 210 12.25 -14.72 -16.04
C ALA A 210 13.39 -14.60 -15.01
N THR A 211 14.12 -13.48 -15.03
CA THR A 211 15.18 -13.18 -14.06
C THR A 211 14.61 -12.95 -12.66
N PHE A 212 13.50 -12.21 -12.55
CA PHE A 212 12.76 -12.02 -11.31
C PHE A 212 12.32 -13.36 -10.71
N LEU A 213 11.65 -14.22 -11.50
CA LEU A 213 11.20 -15.55 -11.05
C LEU A 213 12.37 -16.47 -10.69
N GLY A 214 13.43 -16.48 -11.50
CA GLY A 214 14.64 -17.27 -11.21
C GLY A 214 15.33 -16.81 -9.92
N SER A 215 15.30 -15.52 -9.62
CA SER A 215 15.84 -14.96 -8.38
C SER A 215 14.99 -15.33 -7.17
N LEU A 216 13.65 -15.31 -7.32
CA LEU A 216 12.72 -15.77 -6.29
C LEU A 216 12.97 -17.25 -5.93
N HIS A 217 13.02 -18.13 -6.93
CA HIS A 217 13.26 -19.57 -6.71
C HIS A 217 14.63 -19.85 -6.06
N LYS A 218 15.67 -19.12 -6.45
CA LYS A 218 16.98 -19.23 -5.80
C LYS A 218 16.90 -18.78 -4.35
N LEU A 219 16.26 -17.65 -4.08
CA LEU A 219 16.11 -17.14 -2.72
C LEU A 219 15.43 -18.19 -1.82
N THR A 220 14.34 -18.80 -2.29
CA THR A 220 13.63 -19.83 -1.54
C THR A 220 14.47 -21.08 -1.28
N GLN A 221 15.35 -21.46 -2.21
CA GLN A 221 16.24 -22.61 -2.07
C GLN A 221 17.42 -22.35 -1.12
N PHE A 222 18.05 -21.16 -1.18
CA PHE A 222 19.28 -20.86 -0.45
C PHE A 222 19.05 -20.33 0.97
N THR A 223 17.96 -19.60 1.19
CA THR A 223 17.67 -19.01 2.51
C THR A 223 16.91 -19.94 3.43
N GLY A 224 16.56 -21.14 2.96
CA GLY A 224 15.84 -22.13 3.75
C GLY A 224 14.56 -21.51 4.28
N TYR A 225 13.55 -21.43 3.43
CA TYR A 225 12.18 -21.16 3.86
C TYR A 225 11.68 -22.35 4.72
N SER A 226 12.35 -22.73 5.82
CA SER A 226 11.98 -23.88 6.64
C SER A 226 10.65 -23.69 7.38
N MET A 227 10.09 -22.46 7.40
CA MET A 227 8.69 -22.22 7.76
C MET A 227 7.69 -22.60 6.65
N LEU A 228 8.08 -22.55 5.37
CA LEU A 228 7.24 -23.03 4.24
C LEU A 228 7.59 -24.47 3.82
N ASP A 229 8.79 -24.93 4.16
CA ASP A 229 9.30 -26.30 4.03
C ASP A 229 8.98 -27.15 5.28
N MET A 230 8.07 -26.69 6.16
CA MET A 230 7.22 -27.63 6.88
C MET A 230 6.40 -28.34 5.81
N LYS A 231 6.99 -29.40 5.24
CA LYS A 231 6.27 -30.42 4.51
C LYS A 231 5.19 -30.92 5.45
N VAL A 232 4.01 -30.30 5.37
CA VAL A 232 2.78 -30.95 5.78
C VAL A 232 2.76 -32.21 4.96
N THR A 233 3.09 -33.31 5.61
CA THR A 233 3.09 -34.61 5.00
C THR A 233 1.65 -34.90 4.56
N ILE A 234 1.46 -35.65 3.47
CA ILE A 234 0.12 -36.05 3.02
C ILE A 234 -0.75 -36.59 4.19
N PRO A 235 -0.22 -37.32 5.19
CA PRO A 235 -0.92 -37.66 6.43
C PRO A 235 -1.45 -36.47 7.25
N GLU A 236 -0.69 -35.39 7.42
CA GLU A 236 -1.10 -34.19 8.17
C GLU A 236 -2.20 -33.42 7.42
N MET A 237 -2.15 -33.39 6.08
CA MET A 237 -3.25 -32.83 5.25
C MET A 237 -4.54 -33.63 5.34
N VAL A 238 -4.45 -34.95 5.59
CA VAL A 238 -5.62 -35.83 5.76
C VAL A 238 -6.25 -35.66 7.14
N GLN A 239 -5.47 -35.38 8.18
CA GLN A 239 -5.99 -35.10 9.52
C GLN A 239 -6.72 -33.75 9.62
N MET A 240 -6.23 -32.71 8.93
CA MET A 240 -6.87 -31.38 8.92
C MET A 240 -8.24 -31.33 8.23
N ARG A 241 -8.66 -32.40 7.52
CA ARG A 241 -10.00 -32.51 6.92
C ARG A 241 -11.03 -33.18 7.83
N SER A 242 -10.64 -33.56 9.04
CA SER A 242 -11.45 -34.39 9.94
C SER A 242 -11.85 -33.69 11.24
N GLU A 243 -11.68 -32.38 11.33
CA GLU A 243 -12.25 -31.52 12.39
C GLU A 243 -13.28 -30.55 11.81
#